data_AF-A0AAV5QCH9-F1
#
_entry.id   AF-A0AAV5QCH9-F1
#
_cell.length_a   1.000
_cell.length_b   1.000
_cell.length_c   1.000
_cell.angle_alpha   90.00
_cell.angle_beta   90.00
_cell.angle_gamma   90.00
#
_symmetry.space_group_name_H-M   'P 1'
#
loop_
_entity.id
_entity.type
_entity.pdbx_description
1 polymer ?
#
loop_
_entity_poly.entity_id
_entity_poly.type
_entity_poly.pdbx_seq_one_letter_code
_entity_poly.pdbx_strand_id
1 'polypeptide(L)'
;MVAALTELQPRFKAILRERCKLNGVKLASKMDLLLNLNYIRFMTAVILRANELATEDGTSEVMESHLQQAGDWVLQSFKWEDLEENNEEPGEEFN
;
A
#
# COMPACT_ATOMS: atom_id res chain seq x y z
N MET A 1 12.31 12.33 -12.60
CA MET A 1 11.16 11.42 -12.40
C MET A 1 11.57 9.95 -12.47
N VAL A 2 12.28 9.50 -13.53
CA VAL A 2 12.73 8.09 -13.67
C VAL A 2 13.67 7.64 -12.55
N ALA A 3 14.63 8.48 -12.11
CA ALA A 3 15.62 8.12 -11.09
C ALA A 3 15.01 7.79 -9.70
N ALA A 4 13.99 8.54 -9.26
CA ALA A 4 13.34 8.33 -7.96
C ALA A 4 12.59 6.99 -7.90
N LEU A 5 11.98 6.57 -9.02
CA LEU A 5 11.29 5.29 -9.10
C LEU A 5 12.27 4.11 -9.06
N THR A 6 13.45 4.26 -9.66
CA THR A 6 14.50 3.23 -9.65
C THR A 6 15.06 2.98 -8.25
N GLU A 7 15.14 4.01 -7.40
CA GLU A 7 15.61 3.89 -6.01
C GLU A 7 14.55 3.35 -5.05
N LEU A 8 13.26 3.59 -5.32
CA LEU A 8 12.16 3.15 -4.47
C LEU A 8 11.77 1.68 -4.69
N GLN A 9 11.98 1.15 -5.90
CA GLN A 9 11.65 -0.24 -6.25
C GLN A 9 12.29 -1.29 -5.32
N PRO A 10 13.61 -1.26 -5.03
CA PRO A 10 14.24 -2.20 -4.09
C PRO A 10 13.64 -2.12 -2.69
N ARG A 11 13.32 -0.91 -2.22
CA ARG A 11 12.73 -0.68 -0.89
C ARG A 11 11.33 -1.27 -0.79
N PHE A 12 10.48 -1.06 -1.79
CA PHE A 12 9.14 -1.66 -1.81
C PHE A 12 9.17 -3.18 -1.88
N LYS A 13 10.09 -3.77 -2.64
CA LYS A 13 10.29 -5.24 -2.64
C LYS A 13 10.70 -5.75 -1.28
N ALA A 14 11.59 -5.06 -0.58
CA ALA A 14 12.02 -5.44 0.77
C ALA A 14 10.84 -5.41 1.75
N ILE A 15 10.08 -4.30 1.76
CA ILE A 15 8.89 -4.15 2.61
C ILE A 15 7.86 -5.25 2.35
N LEU A 16 7.56 -5.54 1.09
CA LEU A 16 6.63 -6.63 0.75
C LEU A 16 7.13 -7.99 1.21
N ARG A 17 8.43 -8.29 1.01
CA ARG A 17 9.00 -9.56 1.43
C ARG A 17 8.89 -9.76 2.94
N GLU A 18 9.20 -8.70 3.70
CA GLU A 18 9.08 -8.68 5.15
C GLU A 18 7.63 -8.84 5.59
N ARG A 19 6.72 -8.00 5.08
CA ARG A 19 5.31 -7.96 5.48
C ARG A 19 4.54 -9.23 5.09
N CYS A 20 4.78 -9.77 3.90
CA CYS A 20 4.11 -10.97 3.41
C CYS A 20 4.86 -12.27 3.75
N LYS A 21 5.91 -12.22 4.59
CA LYS A 21 6.72 -13.39 5.00
C LYS A 21 7.18 -14.26 3.82
N LEU A 22 7.60 -13.62 2.72
CA LEU A 22 7.93 -14.29 1.44
C LEU A 22 9.34 -14.92 1.44
N ASN A 23 9.63 -15.73 2.46
CA ASN A 23 10.92 -16.39 2.63
C ASN A 23 11.15 -17.39 1.49
N GLY A 24 12.21 -17.18 0.70
CA GLY A 24 12.56 -18.03 -0.44
C GLY A 24 11.69 -17.88 -1.70
N VAL A 25 10.55 -17.17 -1.61
CA VAL A 25 9.64 -16.99 -2.75
C VAL A 25 10.20 -15.92 -3.70
N LYS A 26 10.31 -16.26 -4.98
CA LYS A 26 10.65 -15.30 -6.03
C LYS A 26 9.39 -14.54 -6.44
N LEU A 27 9.41 -13.22 -6.29
CA LEU A 27 8.37 -12.36 -6.84
C LEU A 27 8.37 -12.51 -8.37
N ALA A 28 7.17 -12.58 -8.96
CA ALA A 28 7.02 -12.66 -10.41
C ALA A 28 7.69 -11.47 -11.11
N SER A 29 8.18 -11.70 -12.33
CA SER A 29 8.62 -10.60 -13.19
C SER A 29 7.43 -9.67 -13.43
N LYS A 30 7.66 -8.35 -13.32
CA LYS A 30 6.65 -7.27 -13.38
C LYS A 30 5.82 -7.00 -12.11
N MET A 31 6.12 -7.63 -10.96
CA MET A 31 5.51 -7.21 -9.68
C MET A 31 5.70 -5.70 -9.40
N ASP A 32 6.83 -5.15 -9.85
CA ASP A 32 7.12 -3.71 -9.78
C ASP A 32 6.07 -2.85 -10.47
N LEU A 33 5.52 -3.32 -11.60
CA LEU A 33 4.48 -2.58 -12.32
C LEU A 33 3.18 -2.56 -11.52
N LEU A 34 2.81 -3.69 -10.90
CA LEU A 34 1.63 -3.79 -10.06
C LEU A 34 1.74 -2.92 -8.81
N LEU A 35 2.93 -2.86 -8.21
CA LEU A 35 3.22 -1.96 -7.08
C LEU A 35 3.09 -0.49 -7.48
N ASN A 36 3.70 -0.10 -8.60
CA ASN A 36 3.60 1.27 -9.09
C ASN A 36 2.16 1.64 -9.44
N LEU A 37 1.41 0.74 -10.07
CA LEU A 37 0.01 0.98 -10.39
C LEU A 37 -0.84 1.15 -9.13
N ASN A 38 -0.64 0.31 -8.11
CA ASN A 38 -1.34 0.45 -6.83
C ASN A 38 -0.95 1.73 -6.10
N TYR A 39 0.34 2.10 -6.09
CA TYR A 39 0.79 3.35 -5.52
C TYR A 39 0.15 4.56 -6.22
N ILE A 40 0.10 4.57 -7.55
CA ILE A 40 -0.57 5.62 -8.31
C ILE A 40 -2.06 5.69 -7.94
N ARG A 41 -2.76 4.55 -7.89
CA ARG A 41 -4.18 4.50 -7.50
C ARG A 41 -4.41 5.05 -6.09
N PHE A 42 -3.57 4.66 -5.13
CA PHE A 42 -3.61 5.16 -3.75
C PHE A 42 -3.40 6.67 -3.72
N MET A 43 -2.33 7.17 -4.35
CA MET A 43 -2.03 8.60 -4.37
C MET A 43 -3.13 9.40 -5.08
N THR A 44 -3.72 8.89 -6.15
CA THR A 44 -4.87 9.54 -6.80
C THR A 44 -6.05 9.66 -5.85
N ALA A 45 -6.40 8.60 -5.10
CA ALA A 45 -7.48 8.65 -4.12
C ALA A 45 -7.21 9.67 -3.01
N VAL A 46 -5.98 9.69 -2.46
CA VAL A 46 -5.56 10.65 -1.42
C VAL A 46 -5.67 12.08 -1.92
N ILE A 47 -5.15 12.37 -3.12
CA ILE A 47 -5.16 13.74 -3.66
C ILE A 47 -6.58 14.22 -3.97
N LEU A 48 -7.45 13.35 -4.53
CA LEU A 48 -8.84 13.70 -4.77
C LEU A 48 -9.57 14.04 -3.45
N ARG A 49 -9.40 13.19 -2.42
CA ARG A 49 -10.03 13.45 -1.11
C ARG A 49 -9.45 14.69 -0.43
N ALA A 50 -8.14 14.92 -0.52
CA ALA A 50 -7.51 16.10 0.05
C ALA A 50 -7.98 17.40 -0.65
N ASN A 51 -8.26 17.34 -1.96
CA ASN A 51 -8.83 18.46 -2.71
C ASN A 51 -10.29 18.75 -2.31
N GLU A 52 -11.09 17.71 -2.05
CA GLU A 52 -12.44 17.87 -1.47
C GLU A 52 -12.37 18.56 -0.11
N LEU A 53 -11.49 18.09 0.79
CA LEU A 53 -11.29 18.70 2.11
C LEU A 53 -10.85 20.16 2.01
N ALA A 54 -9.91 20.47 1.11
CA ALA A 54 -9.46 21.85 0.88
C ALA A 54 -10.62 22.76 0.41
N THR A 55 -11.52 22.22 -0.42
CA THR A 55 -12.72 22.91 -0.89
C THR A 55 -13.74 23.10 0.23
N GLU A 56 -13.95 22.08 1.07
CA GLU A 56 -14.83 22.13 2.25
C GLU A 56 -14.34 23.20 3.26
N ASP A 57 -13.03 23.30 3.46
CA ASP A 57 -12.40 24.31 4.34
C ASP A 57 -12.32 25.71 3.70
N GLY A 58 -12.76 25.87 2.45
CA GLY A 58 -12.75 27.15 1.73
C GLY A 58 -11.36 27.67 1.40
N THR A 59 -10.37 26.78 1.31
CA THR A 59 -8.98 27.10 1.02
C THR A 59 -8.67 26.91 -0.46
N SER A 60 -7.70 27.68 -0.99
CA SER A 60 -7.23 27.53 -2.38
C SER A 60 -6.09 26.53 -2.55
N GLU A 61 -5.62 25.94 -1.45
CA GLU A 61 -4.43 25.11 -1.41
C GLU A 61 -4.66 23.85 -0.58
N VAL A 62 -4.12 22.72 -1.07
CA VAL A 62 -4.11 21.48 -0.31
C VAL A 62 -3.01 21.55 0.74
N MET A 63 -3.40 21.72 2.00
CA MET A 63 -2.50 21.74 3.15
C MET A 63 -2.13 20.33 3.61
N GLU A 64 -1.07 20.26 4.42
CA GLU A 64 -0.61 19.02 5.04
C GLU A 64 -1.70 18.34 5.88
N SER A 65 -2.53 19.11 6.58
CA SER A 65 -3.68 18.59 7.34
C SER A 65 -4.72 17.88 6.46
N HIS A 66 -4.96 18.37 5.23
CA HIS A 66 -5.88 17.72 4.29
C HIS A 66 -5.29 16.41 3.78
N LEU A 67 -3.98 16.39 3.49
CA LEU A 67 -3.28 15.17 3.06
C LEU A 67 -3.27 14.10 4.15
N GLN A 68 -3.02 14.49 5.40
CA GLN A 68 -3.03 13.56 6.53
C GLN A 68 -4.43 12.94 6.71
N GLN A 69 -5.47 13.78 6.77
CA GLN A 69 -6.86 13.31 6.92
C GLN A 69 -7.31 12.43 5.74
N ALA A 70 -6.98 12.82 4.52
CA ALA A 70 -7.27 12.03 3.33
C ALA A 70 -6.51 10.70 3.33
N GLY A 71 -5.24 10.70 3.74
CA GLY A 71 -4.42 9.51 3.89
C GLY A 71 -5.04 8.51 4.86
N ASP A 72 -5.40 8.96 6.05
CA ASP A 72 -6.03 8.13 7.09
C ASP A 72 -7.37 7.57 6.59
N TRP A 73 -8.19 8.39 5.93
CA TRP A 73 -9.46 7.97 5.36
C TRP A 73 -9.29 6.90 4.26
N VAL A 74 -8.36 7.12 3.32
CA VAL A 74 -8.10 6.16 2.24
C VAL A 74 -7.57 4.86 2.83
N LEU A 75 -6.64 4.90 3.79
CA LEU A 75 -6.10 3.70 4.42
C LEU A 75 -7.17 2.88 5.16
N GLN A 76 -8.20 3.51 5.73
CA GLN A 76 -9.32 2.80 6.33
C GLN A 76 -10.13 1.97 5.33
N SER A 77 -10.13 2.32 4.04
CA SER A 77 -10.75 1.50 2.98
C SER A 77 -9.92 0.28 2.59
N PHE A 78 -8.63 0.26 2.92
CA PHE A 78 -7.71 -0.84 2.67
C PHE A 78 -7.59 -1.78 3.87
N LYS A 79 -8.68 -2.01 4.62
CA LYS A 79 -8.65 -2.91 5.79
C LYS A 79 -7.96 -4.22 5.40
N TRP A 80 -6.80 -4.43 6.01
CA TRP A 80 -6.10 -5.70 5.96
C TRP A 80 -6.93 -6.62 6.85
N GLU A 81 -7.80 -7.43 6.24
CA GLU A 81 -8.45 -8.52 6.98
C GLU A 81 -7.33 -9.37 7.59
N ASP A 82 -7.42 -9.64 8.89
CA ASP A 82 -6.42 -10.36 9.67
C ASP A 82 -6.15 -11.72 9.00
N LEU A 83 -5.06 -11.82 8.24
CA LEU A 83 -4.56 -13.06 7.64
C LEU A 83 -3.97 -14.01 8.71
N GLU A 84 -4.50 -14.03 9.92
CA GLU A 84 -4.01 -14.82 11.05
C GLU A 84 -4.78 -16.13 11.30
N GLU A 85 -5.77 -16.52 10.47
CA GLU A 85 -6.61 -17.69 10.79
C GLU A 85 -6.39 -18.99 10.00
N ASN A 86 -5.29 -19.18 9.24
CA ASN A 86 -5.05 -20.49 8.60
C ASN A 86 -3.59 -20.97 8.67
N ASN A 87 -3.00 -20.96 9.87
CA ASN A 87 -1.86 -21.83 10.20
C ASN A 87 -2.36 -23.06 10.98
N GLU A 88 -3.39 -23.75 10.48
CA GLU A 88 -3.60 -25.14 10.90
C GLU A 88 -2.44 -25.95 10.30
N GLU A 89 -1.52 -26.35 11.17
CA GLU A 89 -0.46 -27.30 10.83
C GLU A 89 -1.12 -28.55 10.20
N PRO A 90 -0.59 -29.09 9.09
CA PRO A 90 -1.09 -30.35 8.57
C PRO A 90 -0.82 -31.41 9.63
N GLY A 91 -1.89 -31.91 10.26
CA GLY A 91 -1.81 -33.00 11.21
C GLY A 91 -1.06 -34.17 10.59
N GLU A 92 0.09 -34.52 11.18
CA GLU A 92 0.74 -35.79 10.95
C GLU A 92 -0.18 -36.89 11.50
N GLU A 93 -1.04 -37.46 10.65
CA GLU A 93 -1.61 -38.77 10.96
C GLU A 93 -0.59 -39.85 10.59
N PHE A 94 0.27 -40.16 11.56
CA PHE A 94 0.91 -41.46 11.69
C PHE A 94 -0.14 -42.49 12.15
N ASN A 95 -0.60 -43.36 11.24
CA ASN A 95 -0.63 -44.83 11.36
C ASN A 95 -1.45 -45.47 10.23
#